data_AF-A0A842N7R8-F1
#
_entry.id   AF-A0A842N7R8-F1
#
_cell.length_a   1.000
_cell.length_b   1.000
_cell.length_c   1.000
_cell.angle_alpha   90.00
_cell.angle_beta   90.00
_cell.angle_gamma   90.00
#
_symmetry.space_group_name_H-M   'P 1'
#
loop_
_entity.id
_entity.type
_entity.pdbx_description
1 polymer ?
#
loop_
_entity_poly.entity_id
_entity_poly.type
_entity_poly.pdbx_seq_one_letter_code
_entity_poly.pdbx_strand_id
1 'polypeptide(L)'
;HLSDLVSGTAEMDITFSDEYIEGSVKGFDRKLMQRLKDGLFPVQDYVDLHGLKKHEAESIIKDFLIRSHRIGLRCVLVVHGRGLNSENHIPVLKKRLPIWLSRGPVKKIILAFSTAKPYDGGTGAIYILLKRLRGRV
;
A
#
# COMPACT_ATOMS: atom_id res chain seq x y z
N HIS A 1 -3.81 17.63 -8.01
CA HIS A 1 -2.47 17.91 -8.57
C HIS A 1 -1.44 17.23 -7.68
N LEU A 2 -0.40 16.60 -8.23
CA LEU A 2 0.63 15.82 -7.50
C LEU A 2 1.61 16.68 -6.67
N SER A 3 1.26 17.94 -6.38
CA SER A 3 2.18 18.97 -5.87
C SER A 3 2.46 18.90 -4.37
N ASP A 4 1.70 18.13 -3.59
CA ASP A 4 1.75 18.22 -2.12
C ASP A 4 2.78 17.27 -1.48
N LEU A 5 3.82 16.88 -2.22
CA LEU A 5 4.90 16.01 -1.76
C LEU A 5 6.08 16.79 -1.17
N VAL A 6 5.84 17.67 -0.18
CA VAL A 6 6.93 18.25 0.61
C VAL A 6 6.58 18.23 2.11
N SER A 7 7.16 17.26 2.81
CA SER A 7 7.79 17.45 4.13
C SER A 7 8.29 16.11 4.71
N GLY A 8 9.61 15.94 4.75
CA GLY A 8 10.33 15.25 5.82
C GLY A 8 10.23 13.72 5.95
N THR A 9 11.38 13.07 5.80
CA THR A 9 11.76 11.71 6.26
C THR A 9 11.09 10.53 5.54
N ALA A 10 11.83 9.98 4.56
CA ALA A 10 11.49 8.96 3.56
C ALA A 10 10.66 9.46 2.36
N GLU A 11 11.29 10.18 1.43
CA GLU A 11 10.74 10.23 0.07
C GLU A 11 10.58 8.79 -0.42
N MET A 12 9.36 8.43 -0.84
CA MET A 12 9.12 7.14 -1.50
C MET A 12 9.25 7.35 -3.00
N ASP A 13 10.01 6.49 -3.65
CA ASP A 13 10.04 6.41 -5.11
C ASP A 13 8.78 5.66 -5.54
N ILE A 14 7.89 6.30 -6.30
CA ILE A 14 6.58 5.75 -6.66
C ILE A 14 6.46 5.70 -8.18
N THR A 15 6.00 4.56 -8.68
CA THR A 15 5.57 4.37 -10.07
C THR A 15 4.08 4.07 -10.09
N PHE A 16 3.32 4.80 -10.93
CA PHE A 16 1.87 4.69 -11.01
C PHE A 16 1.41 4.67 -12.46
N SER A 17 0.55 3.71 -12.81
CA SER A 17 -0.16 3.61 -14.08
C SER A 17 -1.59 3.09 -13.87
N ASP A 18 -2.37 3.04 -14.94
CA ASP A 18 -3.75 2.59 -14.92
C ASP A 18 -3.89 1.12 -14.50
N GLU A 19 -2.88 0.29 -14.75
CA GLU A 19 -2.88 -1.14 -14.40
C GLU A 19 -1.97 -1.47 -13.21
N TYR A 20 -1.03 -0.58 -12.86
CA TYR A 20 0.02 -0.94 -11.91
C TYR A 20 0.40 0.19 -10.94
N ILE A 21 0.76 -0.18 -9.72
CA ILE A 21 1.34 0.72 -8.71
C ILE A 21 2.47 -0.01 -8.02
N GLU A 22 3.60 0.68 -7.82
CA GLU A 22 4.57 0.33 -6.80
C GLU A 22 5.14 1.56 -6.13
N GLY A 23 5.70 1.36 -4.94
CA GLY A 23 6.53 2.37 -4.33
C GLY A 23 7.37 1.80 -3.20
N SER A 24 8.50 2.44 -2.92
CA SER A 24 9.39 2.04 -1.82
C SER A 24 10.12 3.22 -1.22
N VAL A 25 10.60 3.05 0.00
CA VAL A 25 11.58 3.97 0.59
C VAL A 25 12.85 4.02 -0.28
N LYS A 26 13.50 5.18 -0.32
CA LYS A 26 14.79 5.34 -1.01
C LYS A 26 15.81 4.27 -0.61
N GLY A 27 16.48 3.71 -1.61
CA GLY A 27 17.50 2.67 -1.41
C GLY A 27 16.96 1.30 -1.02
N PHE A 28 15.65 1.05 -1.17
CA PHE A 28 15.08 -0.26 -0.96
C PHE A 28 15.67 -1.30 -1.93
N ASP A 29 15.98 -2.48 -1.42
CA ASP A 29 16.66 -3.53 -2.17
C ASP A 29 15.80 -4.00 -3.36
N ARG A 30 16.36 -3.93 -4.58
CA ARG A 30 15.68 -4.31 -5.82
C ARG A 30 15.26 -5.78 -5.85
N LYS A 31 16.03 -6.70 -5.27
CA LYS A 31 15.67 -8.12 -5.16
C LYS A 31 14.49 -8.30 -4.21
N LEU A 32 14.46 -7.57 -3.09
CA LEU A 32 13.30 -7.58 -2.19
C LEU A 32 12.05 -6.99 -2.85
N MET A 33 12.21 -5.92 -3.61
CA MET A 33 11.12 -5.36 -4.41
C MET A 33 10.60 -6.40 -5.41
N GLN A 34 11.48 -7.07 -6.16
CA GLN A 34 11.07 -8.12 -7.09
C GLN A 34 10.31 -9.26 -6.39
N ARG A 35 10.80 -9.73 -5.24
CA ARG A 35 10.10 -10.73 -4.43
C ARG A 35 8.71 -10.28 -3.98
N LEU A 36 8.52 -8.99 -3.70
CA LEU A 36 7.21 -8.41 -3.35
C LEU A 36 6.27 -8.46 -4.56
N LYS A 37 6.74 -8.01 -5.74
CA LYS A 37 5.99 -8.09 -6.99
C LYS A 37 5.57 -9.53 -7.34
N ASP A 38 6.43 -10.49 -7.02
CA ASP A 38 6.20 -11.90 -7.30
C ASP A 38 5.29 -12.62 -6.27
N GLY A 39 4.84 -11.92 -5.22
CA GLY A 39 3.99 -12.51 -4.18
C GLY A 39 4.74 -13.47 -3.24
N LEU A 40 6.07 -13.37 -3.16
CA LEU A 40 6.92 -14.31 -2.42
C LEU A 40 7.05 -13.99 -0.92
N PHE A 41 6.31 -12.99 -0.44
CA PHE A 41 6.16 -12.72 0.98
C PHE A 41 4.79 -13.24 1.43
N PRO A 42 4.71 -14.12 2.43
CA PRO A 42 3.43 -14.62 2.93
C PRO A 42 2.53 -13.47 3.36
N VAL A 43 1.32 -13.39 2.81
CA VAL A 43 0.30 -12.45 3.26
C VAL A 43 -0.20 -12.92 4.63
N GLN A 44 -0.11 -12.04 5.64
CA GLN A 44 -0.40 -12.40 7.03
C GLN A 44 -1.73 -11.85 7.53
N ASP A 45 -2.27 -10.82 6.86
CA ASP A 45 -3.58 -10.25 7.11
C ASP A 45 -3.99 -9.42 5.87
N TYR A 46 -5.28 -9.14 5.72
CA TYR A 46 -5.78 -8.32 4.63
C TYR A 46 -6.91 -7.38 5.07
N VAL A 47 -7.15 -6.36 4.27
CA VAL A 47 -8.31 -5.49 4.42
C VAL A 47 -8.96 -5.26 3.07
N ASP A 48 -10.29 -5.26 3.08
CA ASP A 48 -11.09 -4.96 1.91
C ASP A 48 -11.70 -3.56 2.00
N LEU A 49 -11.40 -2.73 1.01
CA LEU A 49 -11.85 -1.36 0.88
C LEU A 49 -12.79 -1.20 -0.32
N HIS A 50 -13.13 -2.28 -1.03
CA HIS A 50 -13.97 -2.16 -2.22
C HIS A 50 -15.31 -1.51 -1.88
N GLY A 51 -15.80 -0.64 -2.77
CA GLY A 51 -17.11 0.02 -2.60
C GLY A 51 -17.15 1.13 -1.55
N LEU A 52 -16.10 1.31 -0.74
CA LEU A 52 -16.07 2.35 0.28
C LEU A 52 -15.85 3.74 -0.30
N LYS A 53 -16.37 4.77 0.39
CA LYS A 53 -16.04 6.16 0.06
C LYS A 53 -14.62 6.47 0.50
N LYS A 54 -14.02 7.49 -0.13
CA LYS A 54 -12.61 7.88 0.07
C LYS A 54 -12.26 8.06 1.55
N HIS A 55 -13.12 8.72 2.33
CA HIS A 55 -12.85 9.02 3.74
C HIS A 55 -12.92 7.77 4.63
N GLU A 56 -13.87 6.88 4.38
CA GLU A 56 -14.00 5.59 5.08
C GLU A 56 -12.79 4.71 4.79
N ALA A 57 -12.47 4.56 3.50
CA ALA A 57 -11.33 3.77 3.05
C ALA A 57 -10.00 4.28 3.64
N GLU A 58 -9.83 5.61 3.74
CA GLU A 58 -8.65 6.22 4.34
C GLU A 58 -8.50 5.89 5.84
N SER A 59 -9.59 5.97 6.61
CA SER A 59 -9.54 5.64 8.03
C SER A 59 -9.21 4.15 8.22
N ILE A 60 -9.90 3.28 7.47
CA ILE A 60 -9.76 1.83 7.59
C ILE A 60 -8.34 1.38 7.22
N ILE A 61 -7.78 1.85 6.10
CA ILE A 61 -6.41 1.45 5.72
C ILE A 61 -5.38 1.95 6.72
N LYS A 62 -5.55 3.16 7.26
CA LYS A 62 -4.64 3.71 8.27
C LYS A 62 -4.66 2.84 9.53
N ASP A 63 -5.84 2.53 10.05
CA ASP A 63 -6.00 1.75 11.28
C ASP A 63 -5.52 0.31 11.07
N PHE A 64 -5.82 -0.28 9.92
CA PHE A 64 -5.33 -1.59 9.51
C PHE A 64 -3.80 -1.63 9.53
N LEU A 65 -3.11 -0.70 8.85
CA LEU A 65 -1.65 -0.72 8.75
C LEU A 65 -0.97 -0.48 10.10
N ILE A 66 -1.49 0.43 10.91
CA ILE A 66 -0.97 0.71 12.25
C ILE A 66 -1.14 -0.53 13.15
N ARG A 67 -2.32 -1.16 13.15
CA ARG A 67 -2.58 -2.39 13.91
C ARG A 67 -1.67 -3.52 13.46
N SER A 68 -1.59 -3.77 12.15
CA SER A 68 -0.76 -4.82 11.55
C SER A 68 0.71 -4.65 11.90
N HIS A 69 1.24 -3.43 11.82
CA HIS A 69 2.60 -3.14 12.24
C HIS A 69 2.80 -3.36 13.75
N ARG A 70 1.85 -2.92 14.59
CA ARG A 70 1.92 -3.06 16.06
C ARG A 70 1.95 -4.52 16.51
N ILE A 71 1.26 -5.42 15.82
CA ILE A 71 1.27 -6.87 16.12
C ILE A 71 2.41 -7.61 15.40
N GLY A 72 3.29 -6.89 14.69
CA GLY A 72 4.49 -7.46 14.09
C GLY A 72 4.31 -8.11 12.72
N LEU A 73 3.21 -7.84 12.01
CA LEU A 73 3.04 -8.33 10.64
C LEU A 73 4.06 -7.67 9.70
N ARG A 74 4.46 -8.43 8.69
CA ARG A 74 5.48 -8.06 7.69
C ARG A 74 4.89 -7.80 6.33
N CYS A 75 3.99 -8.64 5.86
CA CYS A 75 3.35 -8.46 4.56
C CYS A 75 1.83 -8.57 4.74
N VAL A 76 1.12 -7.56 4.23
CA VAL A 76 -0.33 -7.48 4.27
C VAL A 76 -0.87 -7.14 2.89
N LEU A 77 -2.13 -7.53 2.65
CA LEU A 77 -2.82 -7.26 1.40
C LEU A 77 -3.89 -6.18 1.61
N VAL A 78 -3.97 -5.23 0.68
CA VAL A 78 -5.06 -4.24 0.64
C VAL A 78 -5.82 -4.41 -0.66
N VAL A 79 -7.08 -4.81 -0.56
CA VAL A 79 -8.00 -4.91 -1.69
C VAL A 79 -8.73 -3.57 -1.82
N HIS A 80 -8.45 -2.81 -2.87
CA HIS A 80 -9.06 -1.50 -3.12
C HIS A 80 -10.11 -1.52 -4.23
N GLY A 81 -10.31 -2.69 -4.85
CA GLY A 81 -11.21 -2.89 -5.98
C GLY A 81 -10.68 -2.30 -7.29
N ARG A 82 -11.25 -2.75 -8.40
CA ARG A 82 -10.85 -2.34 -9.76
C ARG A 82 -11.53 -1.05 -10.24
N GLY A 83 -12.43 -0.47 -9.45
CA GLY A 83 -13.21 0.70 -9.83
C GLY A 83 -14.43 0.42 -10.72
N LEU A 84 -14.73 -0.85 -11.03
CA LEU A 84 -15.84 -1.23 -11.92
C LEU A 84 -17.21 -0.77 -11.41
N ASN A 85 -17.42 -0.68 -10.10
CA ASN A 85 -18.68 -0.26 -9.48
C ASN A 85 -18.72 1.22 -9.11
N SER A 86 -17.76 2.02 -9.56
CA SER A 86 -17.72 3.46 -9.28
C SER A 86 -18.38 4.28 -10.38
N GLU A 87 -18.81 5.49 -10.05
CA GLU A 87 -19.31 6.45 -11.03
C GLU A 87 -18.25 6.66 -12.13
N ASN A 88 -18.63 6.41 -13.38
CA ASN A 88 -17.77 6.42 -14.57
C ASN A 88 -16.64 5.37 -14.60
N HIS A 89 -16.74 4.28 -13.80
CA HIS A 89 -15.75 3.19 -13.74
C HIS A 89 -14.32 3.65 -13.37
N ILE A 90 -14.19 4.74 -12.62
CA ILE A 90 -12.91 5.32 -12.23
C ILE A 90 -12.39 4.64 -10.94
N PRO A 91 -11.18 4.05 -10.94
CA PRO A 91 -10.58 3.46 -9.74
C PRO A 91 -10.08 4.56 -8.78
N VAL A 92 -11.01 5.19 -8.08
CA VAL A 92 -10.78 6.35 -7.21
C VAL A 92 -9.82 6.00 -6.06
N LEU A 93 -10.03 4.86 -5.41
CA LEU A 93 -9.21 4.44 -4.27
C LEU A 93 -7.77 4.14 -4.71
N LYS A 94 -7.60 3.51 -5.87
CA LYS A 94 -6.29 3.26 -6.50
C LYS A 94 -5.46 4.54 -6.59
N LYS A 95 -6.05 5.63 -7.09
CA LYS A 95 -5.39 6.96 -7.22
C LYS A 95 -5.04 7.61 -5.88
N ARG A 96 -5.67 7.18 -4.78
CA ARG A 96 -5.45 7.76 -3.44
C ARG A 96 -4.42 6.99 -2.61
N LEU A 97 -4.25 5.70 -2.85
CA LEU A 97 -3.31 4.87 -2.11
C LEU A 97 -1.90 5.46 -2.02
N PRO A 98 -1.24 5.89 -3.11
CA PRO A 98 0.11 6.46 -3.00
C PRO A 98 0.17 7.66 -2.03
N ILE A 99 -0.84 8.52 -2.06
CA ILE A 99 -0.92 9.70 -1.18
C ILE A 99 -1.08 9.28 0.28
N TRP A 100 -1.97 8.33 0.55
CA TRP A 100 -2.22 7.83 1.91
C TRP A 100 -1.02 7.09 2.51
N LEU A 101 -0.33 6.28 1.70
CA LEU A 101 0.82 5.48 2.13
C LEU A 101 2.08 6.34 2.35
N SER A 102 2.19 7.47 1.65
CA SER A 102 3.36 8.35 1.73
C SER A 102 3.22 9.52 2.71
N ARG A 103 2.18 9.55 3.56
CA ARG A 103 1.96 10.61 4.55
C ARG A 103 1.76 10.12 5.98
N GLY A 104 1.93 11.05 6.92
CA GLY A 104 1.60 10.84 8.34
C GLY A 104 2.34 9.66 8.99
N PRO A 105 1.73 9.01 10.00
CA PRO A 105 2.32 7.87 10.70
C PRO A 105 2.52 6.63 9.80
N VAL A 106 1.66 6.45 8.80
CA VAL A 106 1.67 5.29 7.88
C VAL A 106 2.98 5.22 7.11
N LYS A 107 3.45 6.37 6.59
CA LYS A 107 4.76 6.49 5.90
C LYS A 107 5.92 5.92 6.72
N LYS A 108 5.86 6.06 8.05
CA LYS A 108 6.96 5.65 8.94
C LYS A 108 7.07 4.14 9.08
N ILE A 109 6.02 3.38 8.79
CA ILE A 109 5.93 1.93 9.03
C ILE A 109 5.98 1.09 7.74
N ILE A 110 5.94 1.71 6.56
CA ILE A 110 6.02 1.02 5.26
C ILE A 110 7.47 0.99 4.76
N LEU A 111 7.84 -0.13 4.12
CA LEU A 111 9.08 -0.28 3.35
C LEU A 111 8.82 -0.20 1.85
N ALA A 112 7.83 -0.94 1.37
CA ALA A 112 7.49 -1.03 -0.04
C ALA A 112 6.04 -1.49 -0.23
N PHE A 113 5.46 -1.23 -1.40
CA PHE A 113 4.20 -1.77 -1.85
C PHE A 113 4.23 -2.03 -3.37
N SER A 114 3.41 -2.96 -3.84
CA SER A 114 3.27 -3.29 -5.27
C SER A 114 1.90 -3.87 -5.54
N THR A 115 1.37 -3.68 -6.76
CA THR A 115 0.18 -4.38 -7.26
C THR A 115 0.30 -5.88 -7.04
N ALA A 116 -0.77 -6.48 -6.52
CA ALA A 116 -0.80 -7.89 -6.17
C ALA A 116 -0.80 -8.77 -7.43
N LYS A 117 -0.47 -10.06 -7.25
CA LYS A 117 -0.61 -11.03 -8.33
C LYS A 117 -2.10 -11.31 -8.62
N PRO A 118 -2.44 -11.83 -9.81
CA PRO A 118 -3.83 -12.08 -10.18
C PRO A 118 -4.62 -12.93 -9.18
N TYR A 119 -3.97 -13.94 -8.57
CA TYR A 119 -4.59 -14.81 -7.58
C TYR A 119 -4.91 -14.11 -6.24
N ASP A 120 -4.28 -12.96 -5.97
CA ASP A 120 -4.52 -12.12 -4.78
C ASP A 120 -5.26 -10.81 -5.13
N GLY A 121 -5.96 -10.77 -6.28
CA GLY A 121 -6.81 -9.64 -6.69
C GLY A 121 -6.24 -8.77 -7.82
N GLY A 122 -4.97 -8.95 -8.19
CA GLY A 122 -4.35 -8.28 -9.34
C GLY A 122 -4.39 -6.76 -9.21
N THR A 123 -4.83 -6.08 -10.28
CA THR A 123 -4.91 -4.61 -10.36
C THR A 123 -5.90 -3.96 -9.38
N GLY A 124 -6.71 -4.77 -8.69
CA GLY A 124 -7.60 -4.33 -7.62
C GLY A 124 -7.03 -4.48 -6.20
N ALA A 125 -5.77 -4.90 -6.05
CA ALA A 125 -5.14 -5.09 -4.76
C ALA A 125 -3.64 -4.74 -4.78
N ILE A 126 -3.08 -4.45 -3.61
CA ILE A 126 -1.65 -4.22 -3.42
C ILE A 126 -1.11 -5.02 -2.23
N TYR A 127 0.09 -5.57 -2.39
CA TYR A 127 0.90 -6.02 -1.26
C TYR A 127 1.57 -4.82 -0.60
N ILE A 128 1.65 -4.81 0.73
CA ILE A 128 2.37 -3.81 1.51
C ILE A 128 3.35 -4.52 2.44
N LEU A 129 4.64 -4.22 2.27
CA LEU A 129 5.71 -4.67 3.13
C LEU A 129 5.95 -3.66 4.26
N LEU A 130 5.76 -4.10 5.49
CA LEU A 130 5.91 -3.31 6.71
C LEU A 130 7.32 -3.46 7.31
N LYS A 131 7.76 -2.39 7.97
CA LYS A 131 8.98 -2.38 8.79
C LYS A 131 8.84 -3.40 9.92
N ARG A 132 9.96 -4.01 10.29
CA ARG A 132 10.03 -4.76 11.54
C ARG A 132 9.91 -3.77 12.70
N LEU A 133 9.12 -4.12 13.71
CA LEU A 133 9.31 -3.55 15.04
C LEU A 133 10.74 -3.87 15.46
N ARG A 134 11.57 -2.84 15.66
CA ARG A 134 12.84 -3.03 16.35
C ARG A 134 12.46 -3.46 17.76
N GLY A 135 12.78 -4.70 18.13
CA GLY A 135 12.77 -5.07 19.53
C GLY A 135 13.65 -4.06 20.27
N ARG A 136 13.16 -3.48 21.37
CA ARG A 136 14.09 -3.07 22.41
C ARG A 136 14.78 -4.38 22.81
N VAL A 137 16.06 -4.44 22.47
CA VAL A 137 16.97 -5.48 22.97
C VAL A 137 16.92 -5.46 24.49
#